data_AF-A0A1A8PLR8-F1
#
_entry.id   AF-A0A1A8PLR8-F1
#
_cell.length_a   1.000
_cell.length_b   1.000
_cell.length_c   1.000
_cell.angle_alpha   90.00
_cell.angle_beta   90.00
_cell.angle_gamma   90.00
#
_symmetry.space_group_name_H-M   'P 1'
#
loop_
_entity.id
_entity.type
_entity.pdbx_description
1 polymer ?
#
loop_
_entity_poly.entity_id
_entity_poly.type
_entity_poly.pdbx_seq_one_letter_code
_entity_poly.pdbx_strand_id
1 'polypeptide(L)'
;MPIISNANHDFSNLSVSDDSSLDRIFTEIPETETVKGVYYQRAKFIRRPEDLLSIDHALLAVINVGGNRYAFPWSTLQQFPLTRLGRLCGCRSLEDIASVCDDYDEARKEFFFDRSPSAFRVILNFLAAGKLRLLREMCILSLHDELSYWGVEMAYMERCCKRKMYTRIEEVHEKERREEERRQRSAMQRVPVEETRYRKLMNWLRDMVENPQSGLPGKIFACLSVIMVVVTVVSLCISTMPDLREEEDRGECSSKCYHMFIIETVCVAWFSLEFLLRFIQARSKLDFLRGPLNIIDAMAILPYYVSFIVTDEDPAFEHERPGGGKGYLDKLGLVLRILRALRILYVMRLARHSLGLQTLGLT
;
A
#
# COMPACT_ATOMS: atom_id res chain seq x y z
N MET A 1 -22.91 -42.13 -16.45
CA MET A 1 -21.48 -41.86 -16.13
C MET A 1 -21.14 -40.45 -16.61
N PRO A 2 -20.10 -39.78 -16.04
CA PRO A 2 -19.65 -38.42 -16.43
C PRO A 2 -19.01 -38.44 -17.84
N ILE A 3 -18.43 -37.39 -18.42
CA ILE A 3 -17.60 -36.25 -17.93
C ILE A 3 -17.83 -35.06 -18.94
N ILE A 4 -17.41 -33.79 -18.80
CA ILE A 4 -16.36 -33.07 -18.05
C ILE A 4 -16.96 -31.75 -17.46
N SER A 5 -16.35 -31.18 -16.40
CA SER A 5 -16.51 -29.77 -15.98
C SER A 5 -15.19 -29.02 -16.21
N ASN A 6 -15.22 -27.78 -16.72
CA ASN A 6 -13.99 -27.02 -17.01
C ASN A 6 -13.61 -26.08 -15.85
N ALA A 7 -12.31 -25.93 -15.60
CA ALA A 7 -11.79 -25.51 -14.31
C ALA A 7 -11.80 -24.00 -14.05
N ASN A 8 -12.20 -23.61 -12.83
CA ASN A 8 -11.68 -22.41 -12.16
C ASN A 8 -10.41 -22.82 -11.38
N HIS A 9 -9.27 -22.22 -11.70
CA HIS A 9 -8.02 -22.47 -10.99
C HIS A 9 -7.90 -21.58 -9.74
N ASP A 10 -8.33 -22.08 -8.58
CA ASP A 10 -8.06 -21.46 -7.28
C ASP A 10 -6.61 -21.73 -6.84
N PHE A 11 -5.73 -20.74 -6.99
CA PHE A 11 -4.33 -20.78 -6.53
C PHE A 11 -4.16 -20.60 -5.01
N SER A 12 -5.01 -21.23 -4.20
CA SER A 12 -5.03 -21.06 -2.73
C SER A 12 -4.19 -22.08 -1.94
N ASN A 13 -3.59 -23.09 -2.60
CA ASN A 13 -2.97 -24.25 -1.94
C ASN A 13 -1.46 -24.39 -2.19
N LEU A 14 -0.70 -23.29 -2.18
CA LEU A 14 0.76 -23.35 -2.00
C LEU A 14 1.09 -23.38 -0.50
N SER A 15 0.84 -24.55 0.10
CA SER A 15 1.35 -24.91 1.43
C SER A 15 2.86 -25.13 1.36
N VAL A 16 3.64 -24.05 1.45
CA VAL A 16 5.06 -24.16 1.81
C VAL A 16 5.11 -24.66 3.25
N SER A 17 5.63 -25.86 3.42
CA SER A 17 5.84 -26.49 4.71
C SER A 17 7.06 -25.89 5.40
N ASP A 18 6.90 -24.71 5.98
CA ASP A 18 7.89 -24.12 6.88
C ASP A 18 7.61 -24.55 8.33
N ASP A 19 8.66 -25.05 8.97
CA ASP A 19 8.66 -25.76 10.26
C ASP A 19 8.47 -24.77 11.43
N SER A 20 7.23 -24.28 11.60
CA SER A 20 6.92 -23.24 12.59
C SER A 20 6.88 -23.79 14.02
N SER A 21 7.65 -23.19 14.92
CA SER A 21 7.73 -23.56 16.35
C SER A 21 6.41 -23.47 17.13
N LEU A 22 5.36 -22.89 16.50
CA LEU A 22 4.02 -22.73 17.05
C LEU A 22 3.22 -24.03 17.13
N ASP A 23 3.49 -25.06 16.31
CA ASP A 23 2.65 -26.25 16.29
C ASP A 23 2.74 -27.11 17.58
N ARG A 24 3.79 -26.92 18.40
CA ARG A 24 3.88 -27.50 19.76
C ARG A 24 2.95 -26.87 20.80
N ILE A 25 2.32 -25.73 20.49
CA ILE A 25 1.41 -25.01 21.41
C ILE A 25 -0.05 -25.47 21.26
N PHE A 26 -0.37 -26.22 20.20
CA PHE A 26 -1.76 -26.54 19.81
C PHE A 26 -2.05 -28.05 19.83
N THR A 27 -2.14 -28.62 21.02
CA THR A 27 -2.75 -29.94 21.25
C THR A 27 -4.28 -29.88 21.07
N GLU A 28 -4.87 -31.02 20.74
CA GLU A 28 -6.26 -31.16 20.31
C GLU A 28 -7.28 -30.87 21.43
N ILE A 29 -8.43 -30.30 21.07
CA ILE A 29 -9.58 -30.05 21.96
C ILE A 29 -10.87 -30.49 21.23
N PRO A 30 -11.86 -31.11 21.91
CA PRO A 30 -12.95 -31.82 21.23
C PRO A 30 -13.93 -30.91 20.49
N GLU A 31 -14.46 -31.40 19.37
CA GLU A 31 -15.58 -30.76 18.68
C GLU A 31 -16.88 -30.90 19.49
N THR A 32 -17.28 -29.83 20.19
CA THR A 32 -18.60 -29.77 20.83
C THR A 32 -19.70 -29.55 19.79
N GLU A 33 -20.70 -30.43 19.74
CA GLU A 33 -21.84 -30.32 18.84
C GLU A 33 -22.71 -29.08 19.17
N THR A 34 -23.17 -28.37 18.13
CA THR A 34 -24.04 -27.20 18.31
C THR A 34 -25.51 -27.60 18.32
N VAL A 35 -26.09 -27.73 19.51
CA VAL A 35 -27.53 -27.99 19.68
C VAL A 35 -28.36 -26.78 19.23
N LYS A 36 -29.35 -27.01 18.36
CA LYS A 36 -30.26 -25.96 17.86
C LYS A 36 -31.09 -25.37 19.01
N GLY A 37 -31.26 -24.04 19.02
CA GLY A 37 -32.08 -23.32 20.00
C GLY A 37 -31.32 -22.76 21.21
N VAL A 38 -30.16 -23.32 21.57
CA VAL A 38 -29.33 -22.85 22.70
C VAL A 38 -28.94 -21.37 22.57
N TYR A 39 -28.70 -20.90 21.34
CA TYR A 39 -28.41 -19.50 21.05
C TYR A 39 -29.55 -18.56 21.52
N TYR A 40 -30.81 -18.90 21.23
CA TYR A 40 -31.98 -18.10 21.64
C TYR A 40 -32.20 -18.10 23.15
N GLN A 41 -31.70 -19.12 23.86
CA GLN A 41 -31.73 -19.17 25.33
C GLN A 41 -30.64 -18.32 25.98
N ARG A 42 -29.54 -18.02 25.26
CA ARG A 42 -28.36 -17.31 25.79
C ARG A 42 -28.24 -15.85 25.35
N ALA A 43 -28.87 -15.46 24.24
CA ALA A 43 -29.05 -14.06 23.87
C ALA A 43 -30.24 -13.87 22.90
N LYS A 44 -31.08 -12.85 23.14
CA LYS A 44 -32.22 -12.49 22.28
C LYS A 44 -32.02 -11.09 21.69
N PHE A 45 -31.96 -10.99 20.37
CA PHE A 45 -31.98 -9.69 19.69
C PHE A 45 -33.37 -9.05 19.79
N ILE A 46 -33.41 -7.80 20.23
CA ILE A 46 -34.64 -7.02 20.42
C ILE A 46 -34.92 -6.22 19.15
N ARG A 47 -36.04 -6.52 18.47
CA ARG A 47 -36.37 -5.90 17.18
C ARG A 47 -37.28 -4.68 17.31
N ARG A 48 -38.14 -4.63 18.33
CA ARG A 48 -39.08 -3.53 18.56
C ARG A 48 -38.83 -2.89 19.93
N PRO A 49 -38.96 -1.56 20.07
CA PRO A 49 -38.87 -0.91 21.38
C PRO A 49 -39.91 -1.41 22.39
N GLU A 50 -41.10 -1.80 21.91
CA GLU A 50 -42.19 -2.40 22.69
C GLU A 50 -41.75 -3.67 23.44
N ASP A 51 -40.87 -4.47 22.85
CA ASP A 51 -40.39 -5.73 23.44
C ASP A 51 -39.66 -5.47 24.77
N LEU A 52 -39.03 -4.30 24.98
CA LEU A 52 -38.31 -3.97 26.21
C LEU A 52 -39.23 -3.90 27.44
N LEU A 53 -40.48 -3.45 27.28
CA LEU A 53 -41.44 -3.33 28.38
C LEU A 53 -41.83 -4.69 28.99
N SER A 54 -41.56 -5.78 28.28
CA SER A 54 -41.82 -7.17 28.69
C SER A 54 -40.61 -7.87 29.34
N ILE A 55 -39.47 -7.17 29.50
CA ILE A 55 -38.22 -7.78 29.98
C ILE A 55 -38.17 -7.74 31.51
N ASP A 56 -38.00 -8.92 32.11
CA ASP A 56 -37.63 -9.01 33.53
C ASP A 56 -36.13 -8.72 33.70
N HIS A 57 -35.83 -7.49 34.12
CA HIS A 57 -34.46 -7.03 34.37
C HIS A 57 -33.75 -7.75 35.54
N ALA A 58 -34.49 -8.45 36.41
CA ALA A 58 -33.87 -9.28 37.46
C ALA A 58 -33.21 -10.54 36.87
N LEU A 59 -33.67 -11.00 35.70
CA LEU A 59 -33.15 -12.18 35.00
C LEU A 59 -32.30 -11.82 33.77
N LEU A 60 -32.61 -10.69 33.12
CA LEU A 60 -32.03 -10.29 31.84
C LEU A 60 -31.36 -8.90 31.90
N ALA A 61 -30.13 -8.80 31.43
CA ALA A 61 -29.46 -7.54 31.11
C ALA A 61 -29.88 -7.06 29.71
N VAL A 62 -30.19 -5.77 29.55
CA VAL A 62 -30.41 -5.14 28.24
C VAL A 62 -29.15 -4.38 27.84
N ILE A 63 -28.52 -4.83 26.75
CA ILE A 63 -27.27 -4.27 26.21
C ILE A 63 -27.55 -3.72 24.82
N ASN A 64 -27.24 -2.44 24.62
CA ASN A 64 -27.32 -1.74 23.34
C ASN A 64 -25.90 -1.47 22.83
N VAL A 65 -25.58 -1.96 21.63
CA VAL A 65 -24.30 -1.72 20.97
C VAL A 65 -24.55 -1.02 19.64
N GLY A 66 -24.13 0.24 19.54
CA GLY A 66 -24.29 1.09 18.34
C GLY A 66 -25.72 1.15 17.80
N GLY A 67 -26.73 1.10 18.68
CA GLY A 67 -28.16 1.13 18.35
C GLY A 67 -28.85 -0.25 18.32
N ASN A 68 -28.09 -1.35 18.24
CA ASN A 68 -28.64 -2.71 18.24
C ASN A 68 -28.81 -3.22 19.68
N ARG A 69 -30.03 -3.61 20.04
CA ARG A 69 -30.40 -4.05 21.40
C ARG A 69 -30.45 -5.56 21.56
N TYR A 70 -29.91 -6.06 22.66
CA TYR A 70 -29.81 -7.48 22.99
C TYR A 70 -30.22 -7.70 24.45
N ALA A 71 -31.07 -8.70 24.71
CA ALA A 71 -31.32 -9.22 26.05
C ALA A 71 -30.43 -10.44 26.30
N PHE A 72 -29.63 -10.39 27.37
CA PHE A 72 -28.78 -11.49 27.83
C PHE A 72 -29.21 -11.96 29.22
N PRO A 73 -29.35 -13.26 29.49
CA PRO A 73 -29.45 -13.74 30.85
C PRO A 73 -28.19 -13.37 31.66
N TRP A 74 -28.37 -12.87 32.87
CA TRP A 74 -27.23 -12.57 33.77
C TRP A 74 -26.32 -13.80 33.96
N SER A 75 -26.90 -15.00 33.99
CA SER A 75 -26.19 -16.30 34.03
C SER A 75 -25.31 -16.59 32.80
N THR A 76 -25.55 -15.95 31.66
CA THR A 76 -24.68 -16.06 30.47
C THR A 76 -23.48 -15.13 30.60
N LEU A 77 -23.67 -13.92 31.12
CA LEU A 77 -22.57 -12.96 31.35
C LEU A 77 -21.64 -13.43 32.49
N GLN A 78 -22.21 -14.03 33.54
CA GLN A 78 -21.47 -14.65 34.65
C GLN A 78 -20.52 -15.79 34.23
N GLN A 79 -20.72 -16.44 33.08
CA GLN A 79 -19.80 -17.47 32.57
C GLN A 79 -18.47 -16.88 32.07
N PHE A 80 -18.42 -15.58 31.78
CA PHE A 80 -17.26 -14.91 31.19
C PHE A 80 -16.89 -13.64 31.98
N PRO A 81 -16.56 -13.75 33.28
CA PRO A 81 -16.44 -12.60 34.20
C PRO A 81 -15.30 -11.64 33.86
N LEU A 82 -14.29 -12.10 33.12
CA LEU A 82 -13.17 -11.27 32.64
C LEU A 82 -13.54 -10.38 31.44
N THR A 83 -14.64 -10.69 30.73
CA THR A 83 -15.12 -9.86 29.62
C THR A 83 -15.76 -8.57 30.15
N ARG A 84 -15.75 -7.52 29.33
CA ARG A 84 -16.40 -6.23 29.66
C ARG A 84 -17.87 -6.41 30.04
N LEU A 85 -18.59 -7.29 29.34
CA LEU A 85 -19.99 -7.59 29.67
C LEU A 85 -20.14 -8.46 30.93
N GLY A 86 -19.21 -9.37 31.21
CA GLY A 86 -19.18 -10.12 32.46
C GLY A 86 -18.98 -9.23 33.70
N ARG A 87 -18.20 -8.14 33.57
CA ARG A 87 -18.02 -7.14 34.63
C ARG A 87 -19.31 -6.42 35.04
N LEU A 88 -20.31 -6.32 34.16
CA LEU A 88 -21.61 -5.71 34.51
C LEU A 88 -22.29 -6.44 35.67
N CYS A 89 -22.11 -7.76 35.79
CA CYS A 89 -22.63 -8.56 36.90
C CYS A 89 -22.06 -8.16 38.28
N GLY A 90 -20.92 -7.48 38.32
CA GLY A 90 -20.28 -7.02 39.55
C GLY A 90 -20.57 -5.56 39.92
N CYS A 91 -21.20 -4.79 39.02
CA CYS A 91 -21.45 -3.37 39.20
C CYS A 91 -22.57 -3.16 40.24
N ARG A 92 -22.35 -2.25 41.20
CA ARG A 92 -23.31 -1.96 42.29
C ARG A 92 -23.70 -0.48 42.36
N SER A 93 -22.86 0.40 41.83
CA SER A 93 -23.05 1.84 41.76
C SER A 93 -23.09 2.32 40.30
N LEU A 94 -23.59 3.55 40.09
CA LEU A 94 -23.54 4.21 38.78
C LEU A 94 -22.10 4.47 38.32
N GLU A 95 -21.17 4.68 39.26
CA GLU A 95 -19.73 4.84 38.98
C GLU A 95 -19.12 3.54 38.44
N ASP A 96 -19.47 2.38 39.00
CA ASP A 96 -19.03 1.07 38.47
C ASP A 96 -19.51 0.90 37.02
N ILE A 97 -20.78 1.25 36.76
CA ILE A 97 -21.44 1.12 35.46
C ILE A 97 -20.73 2.03 34.42
N ALA A 98 -20.52 3.30 34.75
CA ALA A 98 -19.81 4.26 33.91
C ALA A 98 -18.32 3.89 33.67
N SER A 99 -17.72 3.02 34.50
CA SER A 99 -16.38 2.47 34.25
C SER A 99 -16.35 1.33 33.22
N VAL A 100 -17.54 0.81 32.83
CA VAL A 100 -17.69 -0.38 31.97
C VAL A 100 -18.35 -0.05 30.65
N CYS A 101 -19.46 0.70 30.66
CA CYS A 101 -20.22 1.11 29.48
C CYS A 101 -20.14 2.62 29.23
N ASP A 102 -20.48 3.04 28.01
CA ASP A 102 -20.29 4.43 27.58
C ASP A 102 -21.48 5.33 28.01
N ASP A 103 -22.67 4.76 28.19
CA ASP A 103 -23.85 5.42 28.81
C ASP A 103 -24.80 4.39 29.46
N TYR A 104 -25.69 4.82 30.35
CA TYR A 104 -26.68 3.97 31.03
C TYR A 104 -28.02 4.68 31.23
N ASP A 105 -29.07 4.17 30.56
CA ASP A 105 -30.44 4.66 30.72
C ASP A 105 -31.07 4.00 31.96
N GLU A 106 -31.17 4.74 33.07
CA GLU A 106 -31.78 4.26 34.32
C GLU A 106 -33.27 3.88 34.17
N ALA A 107 -34.01 4.59 33.30
CA ALA A 107 -35.45 4.37 33.12
C ALA A 107 -35.74 3.08 32.35
N ARG A 108 -34.86 2.71 31.41
CA ARG A 108 -34.93 1.44 30.65
C ARG A 108 -34.00 0.35 31.17
N LYS A 109 -33.12 0.66 32.11
CA LYS A 109 -32.03 -0.20 32.60
C LYS A 109 -31.22 -0.79 31.42
N GLU A 110 -30.90 0.07 30.46
CA GLU A 110 -30.25 -0.24 29.19
C GLU A 110 -28.78 0.23 29.24
N PHE A 111 -27.84 -0.71 29.14
CA PHE A 111 -26.40 -0.42 29.07
C PHE A 111 -26.00 -0.12 27.63
N PHE A 112 -25.44 1.06 27.36
CA PHE A 112 -25.07 1.50 26.02
C PHE A 112 -23.56 1.45 25.77
N PHE A 113 -23.19 0.99 24.58
CA PHE A 113 -21.81 0.93 24.10
C PHE A 113 -21.72 1.54 22.69
N ASP A 114 -20.92 2.58 22.51
CA ASP A 114 -20.72 3.28 21.23
C ASP A 114 -19.69 2.54 20.36
N ARG A 115 -20.01 1.27 20.03
CA ARG A 115 -19.15 0.35 19.30
C ARG A 115 -19.86 -0.24 18.08
N SER A 116 -19.08 -0.82 17.18
CA SER A 116 -19.57 -1.39 15.93
C SER A 116 -20.54 -2.58 16.15
N PRO A 117 -21.82 -2.47 15.76
CA PRO A 117 -22.77 -3.57 15.90
C PRO A 117 -22.42 -4.79 15.04
N SER A 118 -21.72 -4.57 13.91
CA SER A 118 -21.31 -5.65 13.01
C SER A 118 -20.18 -6.49 13.61
N ALA A 119 -19.25 -5.86 14.34
CA ALA A 119 -18.18 -6.54 15.06
C ALA A 119 -18.69 -7.21 16.34
N PHE A 120 -19.58 -6.54 17.07
CA PHE A 120 -20.23 -7.12 18.24
C PHE A 120 -20.97 -8.44 17.94
N ARG A 121 -21.45 -8.66 16.71
CA ARG A 121 -22.00 -9.96 16.27
C ARG A 121 -21.04 -11.13 16.50
N VAL A 122 -19.72 -10.93 16.44
CA VAL A 122 -18.72 -11.96 16.74
C VAL A 122 -18.66 -12.25 18.24
N ILE A 123 -18.68 -11.20 19.06
CA ILE A 123 -18.67 -11.26 20.54
C ILE A 123 -19.94 -11.93 21.06
N LEU A 124 -21.10 -11.53 20.54
CA LEU A 124 -22.40 -12.15 20.76
C LEU A 124 -22.38 -13.65 20.45
N ASN A 125 -21.81 -14.04 19.30
CA ASN A 125 -21.67 -15.45 18.92
C ASN A 125 -20.77 -16.22 19.90
N PHE A 126 -19.68 -15.62 20.39
CA PHE A 126 -18.85 -16.22 21.41
C PHE A 126 -19.60 -16.41 22.74
N LEU A 127 -20.26 -15.37 23.27
CA LEU A 127 -21.01 -15.46 24.53
C LEU A 127 -22.21 -16.43 24.45
N ALA A 128 -22.89 -16.50 23.31
CA ALA A 128 -24.05 -17.35 23.09
C ALA A 128 -23.73 -18.80 22.70
N ALA A 129 -22.61 -19.06 22.00
CA ALA A 129 -22.27 -20.41 21.51
C ALA A 129 -20.96 -20.99 22.07
N GLY A 130 -20.19 -20.21 22.85
CA GLY A 130 -18.89 -20.61 23.41
C GLY A 130 -17.74 -20.70 22.40
N LYS A 131 -17.99 -20.44 21.11
CA LYS A 131 -16.99 -20.56 20.02
C LYS A 131 -16.73 -19.21 19.36
N LEU A 132 -15.48 -18.77 19.39
CA LEU A 132 -15.04 -17.55 18.74
C LEU A 132 -14.50 -17.86 17.32
N ARG A 133 -15.14 -17.26 16.30
CA ARG A 133 -14.80 -17.43 14.87
C ARG A 133 -14.75 -16.10 14.14
N LEU A 134 -13.82 -15.98 13.18
CA LEU A 134 -13.70 -14.84 12.29
C LEU A 134 -14.84 -14.83 11.26
N LEU A 135 -15.46 -13.67 11.03
CA LEU A 135 -16.40 -13.45 9.92
C LEU A 135 -15.66 -12.96 8.67
N ARG A 136 -16.00 -13.52 7.50
CA ARG A 136 -15.31 -13.26 6.22
C ARG A 136 -15.31 -11.78 5.79
N GLU A 137 -16.34 -11.03 6.16
CA GLU A 137 -16.56 -9.63 5.75
C GLU A 137 -15.86 -8.62 6.68
N MET A 138 -15.19 -9.07 7.73
CA MET A 138 -14.60 -8.20 8.75
C MET A 138 -13.11 -7.98 8.56
N CYS A 139 -12.65 -6.74 8.75
CA CYS A 139 -11.22 -6.46 8.88
C CYS A 139 -10.68 -7.14 10.14
N ILE A 140 -9.65 -7.97 9.96
CA ILE A 140 -9.03 -8.78 11.01
C ILE A 140 -8.51 -7.91 12.16
N LEU A 141 -7.84 -6.79 11.85
CA LEU A 141 -7.30 -5.85 12.82
C LEU A 141 -8.43 -5.15 13.61
N SER A 142 -9.48 -4.70 12.93
CA SER A 142 -10.64 -4.11 13.60
C SER A 142 -11.34 -5.09 14.54
N LEU A 143 -11.40 -6.39 14.20
CA LEU A 143 -11.91 -7.41 15.12
C LEU A 143 -10.96 -7.64 16.31
N HIS A 144 -9.64 -7.60 16.10
CA HIS A 144 -8.67 -7.69 17.20
C HIS A 144 -8.88 -6.56 18.22
N ASP A 145 -9.05 -5.32 17.76
CA ASP A 145 -9.25 -4.16 18.63
C ASP A 145 -10.59 -4.23 19.39
N GLU A 146 -11.62 -4.75 18.74
CA GLU A 146 -12.90 -5.06 19.39
C GLU A 146 -12.74 -6.18 20.43
N LEU A 147 -12.07 -7.29 20.12
CA LEU A 147 -11.80 -8.38 21.08
C LEU A 147 -11.07 -7.85 22.32
N SER A 148 -10.09 -6.97 22.13
CA SER A 148 -9.39 -6.27 23.21
C SER A 148 -10.34 -5.39 24.03
N TYR A 149 -11.14 -4.53 23.38
CA TYR A 149 -12.14 -3.68 24.06
C TYR A 149 -13.14 -4.49 24.88
N TRP A 150 -13.67 -5.59 24.34
CA TRP A 150 -14.65 -6.46 25.00
C TRP A 150 -14.03 -7.42 26.03
N GLY A 151 -12.70 -7.46 26.17
CA GLY A 151 -12.01 -8.36 27.10
C GLY A 151 -12.15 -9.84 26.72
N VAL A 152 -12.24 -10.15 25.42
CA VAL A 152 -12.36 -11.52 24.91
C VAL A 152 -11.00 -11.98 24.40
N GLU A 153 -10.39 -12.95 25.10
CA GLU A 153 -9.08 -13.47 24.71
C GLU A 153 -9.10 -14.24 23.39
N MET A 154 -8.06 -14.04 22.57
CA MET A 154 -7.80 -14.87 21.37
C MET A 154 -7.53 -16.35 21.70
N ALA A 155 -7.39 -16.71 22.98
CA ALA A 155 -7.30 -18.09 23.45
C ALA A 155 -8.55 -18.92 23.06
N TYR A 156 -9.74 -18.31 23.08
CA TYR A 156 -11.03 -18.97 22.77
C TYR A 156 -11.31 -19.16 21.27
N MET A 157 -10.40 -18.70 20.39
CA MET A 157 -10.59 -18.71 18.95
C MET A 157 -10.19 -20.05 18.31
N GLU A 158 -11.00 -20.56 17.38
CA GLU A 158 -10.69 -21.78 16.61
C GLU A 158 -9.34 -21.66 15.87
N ARG A 159 -8.55 -22.75 15.81
CA ARG A 159 -7.14 -22.77 15.34
C ARG A 159 -6.93 -22.07 13.99
N CYS A 160 -7.83 -22.27 13.03
CA CYS A 160 -7.75 -21.64 11.70
C CYS A 160 -7.93 -20.12 11.76
N CYS A 161 -8.88 -19.63 12.55
CA CYS A 161 -9.13 -18.20 12.76
C CYS A 161 -8.00 -17.57 13.58
N LYS A 162 -7.54 -18.27 14.63
CA LYS A 162 -6.45 -17.82 15.51
C LYS A 162 -5.15 -17.64 14.73
N ARG A 163 -4.72 -18.64 13.95
CA ARG A 163 -3.52 -18.56 13.10
C ARG A 163 -3.62 -17.36 12.13
N LYS A 164 -4.75 -17.21 11.43
CA LYS A 164 -4.98 -16.10 10.49
C LYS A 164 -4.96 -14.71 11.16
N MET A 165 -5.44 -14.62 12.40
CA MET A 165 -5.39 -13.39 13.22
C MET A 165 -3.95 -13.03 13.58
N TYR A 166 -3.19 -13.96 14.18
CA TYR A 166 -1.80 -13.72 14.60
C TYR A 166 -0.89 -13.33 13.43
N THR A 167 -0.92 -14.08 12.32
CA THR A 167 -0.11 -13.76 11.13
C THR A 167 -0.37 -12.32 10.65
N ARG A 168 -1.63 -11.87 10.66
CA ARG A 168 -1.96 -10.52 10.19
C ARG A 168 -1.53 -9.42 11.17
N ILE A 169 -1.49 -9.69 12.47
CA ILE A 169 -0.96 -8.77 13.48
C ILE A 169 0.56 -8.66 13.34
N GLU A 170 1.26 -9.80 13.21
CA GLU A 170 2.72 -9.85 13.02
C GLU A 170 3.16 -9.12 11.75
N GLU A 171 2.45 -9.29 10.63
CA GLU A 171 2.69 -8.55 9.37
C GLU A 171 2.59 -7.03 9.52
N VAL A 172 1.73 -6.53 10.42
CA VAL A 172 1.57 -5.09 10.67
C VAL A 172 2.67 -4.59 11.58
N HIS A 173 2.92 -5.26 12.71
CA HIS A 173 4.00 -4.91 13.62
C HIS A 173 5.37 -4.95 12.93
N GLU A 174 5.61 -5.88 11.99
CA GLU A 174 6.86 -5.91 11.23
C GLU A 174 7.00 -4.70 10.29
N LYS A 175 5.89 -4.27 9.65
CA LYS A 175 5.90 -3.06 8.81
C LYS A 175 6.16 -1.81 9.64
N GLU A 176 5.48 -1.66 10.77
CA GLU A 176 5.69 -0.55 11.71
C GLU A 176 7.14 -0.50 12.19
N ARG A 177 7.71 -1.64 12.62
CA ARG A 177 9.12 -1.71 13.04
C ARG A 177 10.07 -1.36 11.90
N ARG A 178 9.82 -1.83 10.66
CA ARG A 178 10.60 -1.45 9.47
C ARG A 178 10.48 0.05 9.14
N GLU A 179 9.33 0.68 9.39
CA GLU A 179 9.16 2.14 9.25
C GLU A 179 9.89 2.91 10.35
N GLU A 180 9.81 2.46 11.60
CA GLU A 180 10.54 3.04 12.72
C GLU A 180 12.05 2.94 12.52
N GLU A 181 12.58 1.79 12.10
CA GLU A 181 13.98 1.64 11.73
C GLU A 181 14.38 2.63 10.62
N ARG A 182 13.52 2.85 9.61
CA ARG A 182 13.76 3.87 8.57
C ARG A 182 13.75 5.29 9.14
N ARG A 183 12.82 5.62 10.05
CA ARG A 183 12.75 6.92 10.75
C ARG A 183 13.99 7.13 11.65
N GLN A 184 14.39 6.12 12.42
CA GLN A 184 15.55 6.14 13.31
C GLN A 184 16.87 6.26 12.53
N ARG A 185 17.09 5.45 11.48
CA ARG A 185 18.26 5.62 10.59
C ARG A 185 18.29 7.03 9.97
N SER A 186 17.12 7.54 9.55
CA SER A 186 16.98 8.90 9.00
C SER A 186 17.26 10.01 10.02
N ALA A 187 17.05 9.75 11.32
CA ALA A 187 17.30 10.65 12.44
C ALA A 187 18.76 10.56 12.95
N MET A 188 19.30 9.36 13.13
CA MET A 188 20.68 9.12 13.58
C MET A 188 21.72 9.59 12.54
N GLN A 189 21.40 9.51 11.25
CA GLN A 189 22.20 10.15 10.18
C GLN A 189 22.01 11.68 10.09
N ARG A 190 21.20 12.32 10.96
CA ARG A 190 21.28 13.78 11.17
C ARG A 190 22.49 14.08 12.05
N VAL A 191 23.69 13.90 11.49
CA VAL A 191 24.92 14.39 12.11
C VAL A 191 24.73 15.88 12.43
N PRO A 192 25.10 16.35 13.63
CA PRO A 192 25.10 17.76 13.98
C PRO A 192 26.31 18.48 13.33
N VAL A 193 26.44 18.35 12.01
CA VAL A 193 27.29 19.26 11.22
C VAL A 193 26.60 20.63 11.22
N GLU A 194 27.39 21.66 11.55
CA GLU A 194 26.99 23.06 11.69
C GLU A 194 26.03 23.54 10.59
N GLU A 195 25.18 24.52 10.93
CA GLU A 195 24.23 25.17 10.01
C GLU A 195 24.92 26.00 8.92
N THR A 196 25.65 25.35 8.02
CA THR A 196 26.14 25.98 6.80
C THR A 196 24.99 26.28 5.86
N ARG A 197 25.08 27.42 5.16
CA ARG A 197 24.12 27.88 4.13
C ARG A 197 23.80 26.79 3.10
N TYR A 198 24.77 25.91 2.82
CA TYR A 198 24.63 24.71 2.01
C TYR A 198 23.50 23.76 2.48
N ARG A 199 23.35 23.51 3.78
CA ARG A 199 22.29 22.64 4.32
C ARG A 199 20.91 23.27 4.17
N LYS A 200 20.80 24.60 4.29
CA LYS A 200 19.55 25.36 4.06
C LYS A 200 19.17 25.36 2.57
N LEU A 201 20.14 25.57 1.68
CA LEU A 201 19.96 25.44 0.23
C LEU A 201 19.56 24.02 -0.18
N MET A 202 20.24 22.99 0.34
CA MET A 202 19.95 21.58 0.03
C MET A 202 18.57 21.14 0.54
N ASN A 203 18.15 21.61 1.71
CA ASN A 203 16.80 21.39 2.20
C ASN A 203 15.77 22.07 1.29
N TRP A 204 15.97 23.34 0.92
CA TRP A 204 15.08 24.07 0.02
C TRP A 204 14.97 23.42 -1.37
N LEU A 205 16.09 22.98 -1.95
CA LEU A 205 16.12 22.23 -3.21
C LEU A 205 15.40 20.89 -3.11
N ARG A 206 15.53 20.18 -1.97
CA ARG A 206 14.80 18.93 -1.73
C ARG A 206 13.30 19.18 -1.59
N ASP A 207 12.91 20.18 -0.81
CA ASP A 207 11.50 20.50 -0.62
C ASP A 207 10.83 20.96 -1.93
N MET A 208 11.59 21.60 -2.83
CA MET A 208 11.15 21.96 -4.19
C MET A 208 11.00 20.74 -5.14
N VAL A 209 11.82 19.71 -5.00
CA VAL A 209 11.88 18.57 -5.94
C VAL A 209 11.07 17.35 -5.47
N GLU A 210 11.04 17.06 -4.16
CA GLU A 210 10.33 15.92 -3.58
C GLU A 210 8.87 16.23 -3.21
N ASN A 211 8.55 17.49 -2.85
CA ASN A 211 7.22 17.86 -2.35
C ASN A 211 6.54 18.89 -3.26
N PRO A 212 5.66 18.49 -4.20
CA PRO A 212 4.94 19.42 -5.07
C PRO A 212 3.93 20.33 -4.34
N GLN A 213 3.70 20.13 -3.03
CA GLN A 213 2.86 20.99 -2.19
C GLN A 213 3.66 21.88 -1.22
N SER A 214 4.99 21.86 -1.24
CA SER A 214 5.84 22.66 -0.34
C SER A 214 5.74 24.18 -0.56
N GLY A 215 5.29 24.61 -1.75
CA GLY A 215 5.09 26.01 -2.07
C GLY A 215 4.99 26.27 -3.57
N LEU A 216 4.98 27.56 -3.94
CA LEU A 216 4.95 28.03 -5.31
C LEU A 216 6.10 27.48 -6.20
N PRO A 217 7.38 27.44 -5.78
CA PRO A 217 8.45 26.90 -6.64
C PRO A 217 8.32 25.39 -6.90
N GLY A 218 7.90 24.60 -5.91
CA GLY A 218 7.65 23.16 -6.10
C GLY A 218 6.51 22.87 -7.08
N LYS A 219 5.45 23.70 -7.05
CA LYS A 219 4.35 23.63 -8.03
C LYS A 219 4.79 23.98 -9.43
N ILE A 220 5.60 25.03 -9.61
CA ILE A 220 6.18 25.40 -10.91
C ILE A 220 7.09 24.28 -11.43
N PHE A 221 7.99 23.74 -10.59
CA PHE A 221 8.89 22.66 -10.99
C PHE A 221 8.12 21.41 -11.43
N ALA A 222 7.14 20.95 -10.64
CA ALA A 222 6.31 19.79 -10.98
C ALA A 222 5.47 20.01 -12.25
N CYS A 223 4.92 21.21 -12.46
CA CYS A 223 4.20 21.57 -13.68
C CYS A 223 5.12 21.55 -14.91
N LEU A 224 6.30 22.15 -14.79
CA LEU A 224 7.31 22.18 -15.85
C LEU A 224 7.83 20.77 -16.19
N SER A 225 8.07 19.91 -15.21
CA SER A 225 8.37 18.48 -15.43
C SER A 225 7.31 17.79 -16.29
N VAL A 226 6.03 17.96 -15.96
CA VAL A 226 4.91 17.35 -16.72
C VAL A 226 4.84 17.91 -18.14
N ILE A 227 4.96 19.23 -18.32
CA ILE A 227 4.99 19.87 -19.65
C ILE A 227 6.14 19.31 -20.48
N MET A 228 7.35 19.21 -19.92
CA MET A 228 8.52 18.71 -20.65
C MET A 228 8.36 17.23 -21.05
N VAL A 229 7.71 16.40 -20.22
CA VAL A 229 7.34 15.03 -20.62
C VAL A 229 6.34 15.05 -21.77
N VAL A 230 5.28 15.87 -21.73
CA VAL A 230 4.32 15.99 -22.84
C VAL A 230 5.00 16.46 -24.14
N VAL A 231 5.89 17.46 -24.07
CA VAL A 231 6.69 17.92 -25.21
C VAL A 231 7.53 16.78 -25.80
N THR A 232 8.16 15.94 -24.98
CA THR A 232 8.89 14.77 -25.50
C THR A 232 8.01 13.72 -26.16
N VAL A 233 6.79 13.49 -25.66
CA VAL A 233 5.84 12.55 -26.28
C VAL A 233 5.41 13.09 -27.65
N VAL A 234 5.07 14.38 -27.74
CA VAL A 234 4.69 15.02 -29.02
C VAL A 234 5.87 15.01 -30.01
N SER A 235 7.08 15.32 -29.54
CA SER A 235 8.30 15.28 -30.36
C SER A 235 8.60 13.87 -30.89
N LEU A 236 8.41 12.83 -30.06
CA LEU A 236 8.52 11.43 -30.46
C LEU A 236 7.48 11.06 -31.53
N CYS A 237 6.22 11.47 -31.37
CA CYS A 237 5.17 11.26 -32.38
C CYS A 237 5.53 11.92 -33.72
N ILE A 238 6.00 13.16 -33.71
CA ILE A 238 6.45 13.87 -34.92
C ILE A 238 7.64 13.14 -35.57
N SER A 239 8.61 12.67 -34.78
CA SER A 239 9.76 11.86 -35.25
C SER A 239 9.35 10.50 -35.86
N THR A 240 8.12 10.05 -35.63
CA THR A 240 7.59 8.81 -36.21
C THR A 240 6.82 9.03 -37.52
N MET A 241 6.56 10.28 -37.91
CA MET A 241 5.85 10.58 -39.16
C MET A 241 6.71 10.22 -40.40
N PRO A 242 6.10 9.69 -41.48
CA PRO A 242 6.83 9.25 -42.66
C PRO A 242 7.54 10.42 -43.36
N ASP A 243 6.89 11.58 -43.48
CA ASP A 243 7.42 12.77 -44.15
C ASP A 243 8.78 13.21 -43.59
N LEU A 244 8.98 13.17 -42.26
CA LEU A 244 10.27 13.50 -41.64
C LEU A 244 11.34 12.42 -41.87
N ARG A 245 10.93 11.14 -41.89
CA ARG A 245 11.85 10.02 -42.14
C ARG A 245 12.36 10.03 -43.58
N GLU A 246 11.48 10.38 -44.51
CA GLU A 246 11.83 10.52 -45.92
C GLU A 246 12.66 11.79 -46.23
N GLU A 247 12.56 12.86 -45.43
CA GLU A 247 13.52 13.99 -45.48
C GLU A 247 14.89 13.56 -44.91
N GLU A 248 14.92 12.80 -43.81
CA GLU A 248 16.16 12.31 -43.16
C GLU A 248 16.93 11.30 -44.04
N ASP A 249 16.25 10.29 -44.59
CA ASP A 249 16.85 9.26 -45.46
C ASP A 249 17.35 9.83 -46.81
N ARG A 250 16.87 11.02 -47.22
CA ARG A 250 17.36 11.74 -48.41
C ARG A 250 18.57 12.64 -48.14
N GLY A 251 18.98 12.81 -46.88
CA GLY A 251 20.12 13.65 -46.48
C GLY A 251 19.84 15.16 -46.49
N GLU A 252 18.60 15.57 -46.76
CA GLU A 252 18.16 16.96 -46.77
C GLU A 252 17.65 17.35 -45.36
N CYS A 253 18.55 17.52 -44.38
CA CYS A 253 18.18 17.98 -43.04
C CYS A 253 17.67 19.43 -43.08
N SER A 254 16.38 19.56 -43.36
CA SER A 254 15.60 20.80 -43.40
C SER A 254 15.63 21.55 -42.05
N SER A 255 15.21 22.83 -42.05
CA SER A 255 15.02 23.62 -40.82
C SER A 255 14.19 22.87 -39.75
N LYS A 256 13.23 22.02 -40.16
CA LYS A 256 12.45 21.14 -39.27
C LYS A 256 13.33 20.16 -38.47
N CYS A 257 14.32 19.54 -39.11
CA CYS A 257 15.27 18.59 -38.54
C CYS A 257 16.11 19.28 -37.45
N TYR A 258 16.62 20.47 -37.73
CA TYR A 258 17.32 21.32 -36.75
C TYR A 258 16.45 21.74 -35.56
N HIS A 259 15.21 22.18 -35.79
CA HIS A 259 14.28 22.53 -34.70
C HIS A 259 13.90 21.34 -33.82
N MET A 260 13.69 20.16 -34.41
CA MET A 260 13.40 18.93 -33.66
C MET A 260 14.59 18.51 -32.78
N PHE A 261 15.82 18.59 -33.31
CA PHE A 261 17.04 18.36 -32.54
C PHE A 261 17.19 19.33 -31.36
N ILE A 262 16.91 20.63 -31.55
CA ILE A 262 16.91 21.61 -30.43
C ILE A 262 15.90 21.22 -29.35
N ILE A 263 14.67 20.86 -29.73
CA ILE A 263 13.64 20.45 -28.77
C ILE A 263 14.09 19.22 -27.99
N GLU A 264 14.65 18.21 -28.67
CA GLU A 264 15.19 17.02 -28.01
C GLU A 264 16.32 17.36 -27.04
N THR A 265 17.27 18.19 -27.46
CA THR A 265 18.40 18.66 -26.64
C THR A 265 17.92 19.36 -25.36
N VAL A 266 16.97 20.30 -25.48
CA VAL A 266 16.40 21.04 -24.34
C VAL A 266 15.63 20.12 -23.40
N CYS A 267 14.86 19.17 -23.94
CA CYS A 267 14.16 18.17 -23.13
C CYS A 267 15.11 17.24 -22.37
N VAL A 268 16.14 16.70 -23.02
CA VAL A 268 17.13 15.83 -22.38
C VAL A 268 17.96 16.60 -21.35
N ALA A 269 18.33 17.86 -21.63
CA ALA A 269 19.02 18.71 -20.67
C ALA A 269 18.16 18.95 -19.41
N TRP A 270 16.86 19.20 -19.56
CA TRP A 270 15.93 19.32 -18.43
C TRP A 270 15.81 18.01 -17.65
N PHE A 271 15.69 16.87 -18.32
CA PHE A 271 15.60 15.55 -17.66
C PHE A 271 16.89 15.17 -16.92
N SER A 272 18.04 15.55 -17.48
CA SER A 272 19.35 15.37 -16.85
C SER A 272 19.51 16.27 -15.63
N LEU A 273 19.01 17.51 -15.68
CA LEU A 273 18.94 18.40 -14.53
C LEU A 273 18.04 17.81 -13.43
N GLU A 274 16.84 17.32 -13.75
CA GLU A 274 15.98 16.64 -12.77
C GLU A 274 16.66 15.42 -12.14
N PHE A 275 17.26 14.56 -12.96
CA PHE A 275 17.94 13.36 -12.51
C PHE A 275 19.14 13.70 -11.63
N LEU A 276 19.94 14.69 -12.00
CA LEU A 276 21.10 15.17 -11.24
C LEU A 276 20.68 15.80 -9.91
N LEU A 277 19.62 16.64 -9.89
CA LEU A 277 19.08 17.21 -8.65
C LEU A 277 18.62 16.10 -7.69
N ARG A 278 17.85 15.12 -8.18
CA ARG A 278 17.42 13.96 -7.39
C ARG A 278 18.63 13.11 -6.93
N PHE A 279 19.61 12.88 -7.80
CA PHE A 279 20.82 12.12 -7.49
C PHE A 279 21.68 12.83 -6.42
N ILE A 280 21.83 14.15 -6.48
CA ILE A 280 22.55 14.94 -5.46
C ILE A 280 21.84 14.86 -4.11
N GLN A 281 20.51 15.00 -4.10
CA GLN A 281 19.67 14.91 -2.90
C GLN A 281 19.63 13.49 -2.28
N ALA A 282 19.74 12.44 -3.10
CA ALA A 282 19.70 11.06 -2.65
C ALA A 282 20.82 10.75 -1.64
N ARG A 283 20.45 10.21 -0.47
CA ARG A 283 21.41 9.89 0.60
C ARG A 283 22.34 8.74 0.24
N SER A 284 21.80 7.64 -0.29
CA SER A 284 22.57 6.51 -0.83
C SER A 284 22.47 6.45 -2.35
N LYS A 285 23.58 6.76 -3.03
CA LYS A 285 23.63 6.85 -4.51
C LYS A 285 23.31 5.51 -5.18
N LEU A 286 23.76 4.40 -4.59
CA LEU A 286 23.53 3.05 -5.12
C LEU A 286 22.06 2.61 -4.99
N ASP A 287 21.38 2.92 -3.88
CA ASP A 287 19.98 2.55 -3.72
C ASP A 287 19.06 3.43 -4.57
N PHE A 288 19.45 4.70 -4.76
CA PHE A 288 18.82 5.58 -5.74
C PHE A 288 18.91 4.99 -7.16
N LEU A 289 20.10 4.58 -7.61
CA LEU A 289 20.29 3.98 -8.93
C LEU A 289 19.59 2.62 -9.10
N ARG A 290 19.34 1.88 -8.01
CA ARG A 290 18.55 0.63 -8.02
C ARG A 290 17.03 0.87 -8.01
N GLY A 291 16.57 2.08 -7.74
CA GLY A 291 15.14 2.40 -7.71
C GLY A 291 14.52 2.34 -9.12
N PRO A 292 13.42 1.60 -9.34
CA PRO A 292 12.89 1.34 -10.69
C PRO A 292 12.53 2.61 -11.46
N LEU A 293 11.93 3.61 -10.79
CA LEU A 293 11.63 4.92 -11.40
C LEU A 293 12.89 5.70 -11.81
N ASN A 294 14.02 5.50 -11.12
CA ASN A 294 15.28 6.18 -11.41
C ASN A 294 16.06 5.47 -12.52
N ILE A 295 15.92 4.14 -12.64
CA ILE A 295 16.38 3.38 -13.81
C ILE A 295 15.66 3.86 -15.07
N ILE A 296 14.33 4.06 -15.02
CA ILE A 296 13.55 4.61 -16.14
C ILE A 296 14.04 6.02 -16.52
N ASP A 297 14.25 6.92 -15.54
CA ASP A 297 14.80 8.26 -15.80
C ASP A 297 16.20 8.19 -16.46
N ALA A 298 17.08 7.30 -15.99
CA ALA A 298 18.43 7.14 -16.55
C ALA A 298 18.40 6.55 -17.97
N MET A 299 17.59 5.53 -18.22
CA MET A 299 17.40 4.93 -19.55
C MET A 299 16.75 5.88 -20.55
N ALA A 300 16.02 6.90 -20.08
CA ALA A 300 15.48 7.96 -20.94
C ALA A 300 16.55 8.98 -21.37
N ILE A 301 17.46 9.42 -20.50
CA ILE A 301 18.51 10.37 -20.93
C ILE A 301 19.64 9.70 -21.72
N LEU A 302 19.90 8.41 -21.49
CA LEU A 302 21.00 7.65 -22.09
C LEU A 302 21.09 7.71 -23.64
N PRO A 303 20.01 7.55 -24.43
CA PRO A 303 20.13 7.42 -25.88
C PRO A 303 20.71 8.66 -26.57
N TYR A 304 20.38 9.85 -26.06
CA TYR A 304 20.89 11.12 -26.57
C TYR A 304 22.39 11.26 -26.31
N TYR A 305 22.86 11.00 -25.07
CA TYR A 305 24.28 11.09 -24.73
C TYR A 305 25.14 10.07 -25.46
N VAL A 306 24.66 8.83 -25.65
CA VAL A 306 25.39 7.84 -26.44
C VAL A 306 25.45 8.25 -27.90
N SER A 307 24.36 8.76 -28.48
CA SER A 307 24.38 9.29 -29.85
C SER A 307 25.36 10.46 -29.99
N PHE A 308 25.37 11.40 -29.04
CA PHE A 308 26.27 12.55 -29.04
C PHE A 308 27.75 12.12 -29.01
N ILE A 309 28.13 11.21 -28.11
CA ILE A 309 29.50 10.68 -28.02
C ILE A 309 29.89 9.96 -29.32
N VAL A 310 29.00 9.15 -29.89
CA VAL A 310 29.29 8.43 -31.15
C VAL A 310 29.47 9.40 -32.34
N THR A 311 28.81 10.55 -32.33
CA THR A 311 28.98 11.57 -33.40
C THR A 311 30.17 12.51 -33.18
N ASP A 312 30.61 12.73 -31.94
CA ASP A 312 31.74 13.62 -31.59
C ASP A 312 33.12 12.94 -31.73
N GLU A 313 33.17 11.59 -31.73
CA GLU A 313 34.40 10.80 -31.97
C GLU A 313 34.77 10.67 -33.48
N ASP A 314 33.92 11.16 -34.40
CA ASP A 314 34.13 11.16 -35.86
C ASP A 314 34.76 12.46 -36.47
N PRO A 315 35.92 12.98 -35.98
CA PRO A 315 36.70 13.95 -36.76
C PRO A 315 38.14 13.50 -37.10
N ALA A 316 38.62 12.33 -36.68
CA ALA A 316 40.07 12.04 -36.71
C ALA A 316 40.53 10.57 -36.91
N PHE A 317 39.75 9.68 -37.56
CA PHE A 317 40.23 8.32 -37.88
C PHE A 317 40.04 7.85 -39.34
N GLU A 318 40.14 8.78 -40.30
CA GLU A 318 40.63 8.42 -41.64
C GLU A 318 42.13 8.04 -41.58
N HIS A 319 42.41 6.81 -41.16
CA HIS A 319 43.68 6.14 -41.47
C HIS A 319 43.46 4.69 -41.89
N GLU A 320 43.45 4.53 -43.22
CA GLU A 320 43.65 3.33 -44.02
C GLU A 320 43.67 1.96 -43.29
N ARG A 321 42.51 1.27 -43.28
CA ARG A 321 42.48 -0.20 -43.20
C ARG A 321 41.47 -0.79 -44.20
N PRO A 322 41.91 -1.25 -45.39
CA PRO A 322 41.01 -1.87 -46.34
C PRO A 322 40.47 -3.21 -45.79
N GLY A 323 39.15 -3.37 -45.77
CA GLY A 323 38.48 -4.65 -45.51
C GLY A 323 37.69 -4.79 -44.19
N GLY A 324 37.84 -3.87 -43.22
CA GLY A 324 37.17 -3.99 -41.91
C GLY A 324 35.95 -3.09 -41.68
N GLY A 325 35.92 -1.89 -42.27
CA GLY A 325 35.02 -0.81 -41.85
C GLY A 325 33.52 -1.09 -41.99
N LYS A 326 33.10 -1.87 -43.00
CA LYS A 326 31.67 -2.08 -43.30
C LYS A 326 30.91 -2.74 -42.13
N GLY A 327 31.53 -3.70 -41.45
CA GLY A 327 30.95 -4.36 -40.27
C GLY A 327 30.95 -3.53 -38.99
N TYR A 328 31.76 -2.45 -38.92
CA TYR A 328 31.73 -1.49 -37.81
C TYR A 328 30.65 -0.43 -38.05
N LEU A 329 30.56 0.11 -39.27
CA LEU A 329 29.51 1.05 -39.67
C LEU A 329 28.12 0.42 -39.60
N ASP A 330 27.93 -0.83 -40.02
CA ASP A 330 26.66 -1.56 -39.83
C ASP A 330 26.30 -1.72 -38.34
N LYS A 331 27.30 -1.94 -37.47
CA LYS A 331 27.09 -2.05 -36.02
C LYS A 331 26.73 -0.71 -35.39
N LEU A 332 27.38 0.39 -35.78
CA LEU A 332 27.01 1.74 -35.35
C LEU A 332 25.61 2.11 -35.84
N GLY A 333 25.27 1.82 -37.10
CA GLY A 333 23.93 2.02 -37.64
C GLY A 333 22.85 1.21 -36.89
N LEU A 334 23.15 -0.03 -36.50
CA LEU A 334 22.27 -0.83 -35.65
C LEU A 334 22.11 -0.22 -34.25
N VAL A 335 23.20 0.23 -33.63
CA VAL A 335 23.19 0.89 -32.32
C VAL A 335 22.37 2.19 -32.36
N LEU A 336 22.58 3.06 -33.35
CA LEU A 336 21.82 4.30 -33.51
C LEU A 336 20.32 4.03 -33.74
N ARG A 337 19.95 2.99 -34.49
CA ARG A 337 18.54 2.54 -34.63
C ARG A 337 17.95 2.07 -33.29
N ILE A 338 18.70 1.33 -32.48
CA ILE A 338 18.27 0.90 -31.13
C ILE A 338 18.12 2.10 -30.20
N LEU A 339 19.07 3.04 -30.19
CA LEU A 339 19.00 4.27 -29.39
C LEU A 339 17.78 5.12 -29.79
N ARG A 340 17.49 5.24 -31.09
CA ARG A 340 16.28 5.89 -31.61
C ARG A 340 15.01 5.21 -31.11
N ALA A 341 14.98 3.87 -31.05
CA ALA A 341 13.84 3.13 -30.48
C ALA A 341 13.70 3.30 -28.96
N LEU A 342 14.81 3.36 -28.21
CA LEU A 342 14.82 3.57 -26.76
C LEU A 342 14.22 4.93 -26.33
N ARG A 343 14.06 5.89 -27.25
CA ARG A 343 13.29 7.13 -27.01
C ARG A 343 11.83 6.87 -26.58
N ILE A 344 11.26 5.70 -26.87
CA ILE A 344 9.93 5.33 -26.36
C ILE A 344 9.88 5.23 -24.83
N LEU A 345 11.01 5.00 -24.16
CA LEU A 345 11.10 4.98 -22.69
C LEU A 345 10.81 6.35 -22.07
N TYR A 346 10.77 7.43 -22.86
CA TYR A 346 10.44 8.77 -22.39
C TYR A 346 8.97 8.82 -21.95
N VAL A 347 8.11 8.07 -22.65
CA VAL A 347 6.69 7.84 -22.29
C VAL A 347 6.59 7.19 -20.91
N MET A 348 7.49 6.27 -20.56
CA MET A 348 7.49 5.59 -19.26
C MET A 348 7.77 6.55 -18.09
N ARG A 349 8.36 7.73 -18.32
CA ARG A 349 8.49 8.77 -17.28
C ARG A 349 7.14 9.32 -16.82
N LEU A 350 6.06 9.17 -17.61
CA LEU A 350 4.69 9.46 -17.15
C LEU A 350 4.31 8.66 -15.90
N ALA A 351 4.89 7.47 -15.69
CA ALA A 351 4.69 6.70 -14.46
C ALA A 351 5.12 7.47 -13.20
N ARG A 352 6.14 8.34 -13.29
CA ARG A 352 6.56 9.19 -12.15
C ARG A 352 5.49 10.21 -11.75
N HIS A 353 4.65 10.63 -12.69
CA HIS A 353 3.61 11.66 -12.50
C HIS A 353 2.19 11.10 -12.34
N SER A 354 1.96 9.84 -12.73
CA SER A 354 0.68 9.15 -12.60
C SER A 354 0.73 8.07 -11.52
N LEU A 355 0.07 8.33 -10.39
CA LEU A 355 -0.12 7.36 -9.29
C LEU A 355 -0.74 6.03 -9.79
N GLY A 356 -1.65 6.10 -10.76
CA GLY A 356 -2.28 4.91 -11.36
C GLY A 356 -1.30 4.01 -12.13
N LEU A 357 -0.29 4.58 -12.79
CA LEU A 357 0.78 3.81 -13.42
C LEU A 357 1.77 3.23 -12.39
N GLN A 358 1.95 3.88 -11.24
CA GLN A 358 2.78 3.33 -10.16
C GLN A 358 2.12 2.13 -9.50
N THR A 359 0.80 2.15 -9.30
CA THR A 359 0.05 1.02 -8.76
C THR A 359 0.05 -0.20 -9.69
N LEU A 360 0.02 0.02 -11.02
CA LEU A 360 0.07 -1.06 -12.02
C LEU A 360 1.41 -1.81 -12.08
N GLY A 361 2.50 -1.23 -11.54
CA GLY A 361 3.80 -1.91 -11.41
C GLY A 361 4.04 -2.56 -10.04
N LEU A 362 3.04 -2.52 -9.15
CA LEU A 362 3.09 -3.07 -7.79
C LEU A 362 2.11 -4.23 -7.56
N THR A 363 1.20 -4.45 -8.52
CA THR A 363 0.31 -5.62 -8.64
C THR A 363 0.90 -6.62 -9.62
#